data_AF-A0A7C5XAR0-F1
#
_entry.id   AF-A0A7C5XAR0-F1
#
_cell.length_a   1.000
_cell.length_b   1.000
_cell.length_c   1.000
_cell.angle_alpha   90.00
_cell.angle_beta   90.00
_cell.angle_gamma   90.00
#
_symmetry.space_group_name_H-M   'P 1'
#
loop_
_entity.id
_entity.type
_entity.pdbx_description
1 polymer ?
#
loop_
_entity_poly.entity_id
_entity_poly.type
_entity_poly.pdbx_seq_one_letter_code
_entity_poly.pdbx_strand_id
1 'polypeptide(L)'
;MKAKIAVATVSGKAYYLIVNELKNRNIPFISLTPYDPVPMEIKVVITTEKERPIIRHKNVLTLRDCENVQALINQALQQAEGKSGYEEIVIGVDPGEVLGLAVLADGKIIKTGNCFSIKETV
;
A
#
# COMPACT_ATOMS: atom_id res chain seq x y z
N MET A 1 15.93 4.31 5.54
CA MET A 1 15.67 2.98 4.95
C MET A 1 15.73 3.10 3.43
N LYS A 2 16.32 2.12 2.73
CA LYS A 2 16.25 2.08 1.25
C LYS A 2 14.84 1.71 0.81
N ALA A 3 14.35 2.31 -0.27
CA ALA A 3 13.03 2.04 -0.83
C ALA A 3 12.94 0.57 -1.31
N LYS A 4 11.84 -0.10 -0.97
CA LYS A 4 11.51 -1.47 -1.44
C LYS A 4 10.36 -1.50 -2.44
N ILE A 5 9.69 -0.37 -2.64
CA ILE A 5 8.53 -0.22 -3.53
C ILE A 5 8.93 0.71 -4.67
N ALA A 6 8.57 0.34 -5.90
CA ALA A 6 8.66 1.22 -7.05
C ALA A 6 7.26 1.52 -7.60
N VAL A 7 7.03 2.75 -8.05
CA VAL A 7 5.84 3.14 -8.80
C VAL A 7 6.26 3.29 -10.26
N ALA A 8 5.79 2.41 -11.14
CA ALA A 8 6.16 2.34 -12.54
C ALA A 8 4.94 2.61 -13.44
N THR A 9 4.72 3.85 -13.83
CA THR A 9 3.56 4.24 -14.65
C THR A 9 3.80 5.54 -15.40
N VAL A 10 3.23 5.67 -16.60
CA VAL A 10 3.13 6.94 -17.35
C VAL A 10 1.73 7.57 -17.22
N SER A 11 0.79 6.90 -16.55
CA SER A 11 -0.53 7.46 -16.24
C SER A 11 -0.43 8.47 -15.10
N GLY A 12 -0.56 9.76 -15.41
CA GLY A 12 -0.51 10.83 -14.40
C GLY A 12 -1.55 10.67 -13.29
N LYS A 13 -2.76 10.19 -13.62
CA LYS A 13 -3.82 9.91 -12.64
C LYS A 13 -3.42 8.79 -11.68
N ALA A 14 -2.93 7.66 -12.19
CA ALA A 14 -2.52 6.53 -11.35
C ALA A 14 -1.33 6.92 -10.48
N TYR A 15 -0.33 7.58 -11.07
CA TYR A 15 0.83 8.09 -10.37
C TYR A 15 0.43 8.98 -9.19
N TYR A 16 -0.42 9.98 -9.43
CA TYR A 16 -0.89 10.89 -8.39
C TYR A 16 -1.55 10.15 -7.24
N LEU A 17 -2.49 9.23 -7.53
CA LEU A 17 -3.22 8.48 -6.50
C LEU A 17 -2.26 7.64 -5.63
N ILE A 18 -1.37 6.88 -6.25
CA ILE A 18 -0.44 5.98 -5.56
C ILE A 18 0.59 6.77 -4.75
N VAL A 19 1.20 7.79 -5.36
CA VAL A 19 2.25 8.59 -4.72
C VAL A 19 1.69 9.43 -3.57
N ASN A 20 0.48 9.98 -3.72
CA ASN A 20 -0.15 10.73 -2.63
C ASN A 20 -0.34 9.85 -1.41
N GLU A 21 -0.84 8.62 -1.59
CA GLU A 21 -1.04 7.68 -0.48
C GLU A 21 0.29 7.25 0.17
N LEU A 22 1.31 6.92 -0.63
CA LEU A 22 2.63 6.56 -0.13
C LEU A 22 3.27 7.70 0.69
N LYS A 23 3.16 8.95 0.20
CA LYS A 23 3.69 10.14 0.88
C LYS A 23 2.93 10.44 2.18
N ASN A 24 1.60 10.36 2.18
CA ASN A 24 0.79 10.57 3.37
C ASN A 24 1.17 9.62 4.51
N ARG A 25 1.67 8.43 4.17
CA ARG A 25 2.12 7.41 5.13
C ARG A 25 3.62 7.39 5.39
N ASN A 26 4.39 8.33 4.83
CA ASN A 26 5.85 8.36 4.90
C ASN A 26 6.54 7.05 4.46
N ILE A 27 5.99 6.37 3.44
CA ILE A 27 6.55 5.12 2.93
C ILE A 27 7.61 5.43 1.87
N PRO A 28 8.87 4.96 2.00
CA PRO A 28 9.90 5.17 0.99
C PRO A 28 9.62 4.40 -0.30
N PHE A 29 9.64 5.10 -1.44
CA PHE A 29 9.47 4.53 -2.77
C PHE A 29 10.40 5.20 -3.79
N ILE A 30 10.55 4.57 -4.96
CA ILE A 30 11.14 5.21 -6.16
C ILE A 30 10.11 5.31 -7.27
N SER A 31 10.24 6.32 -8.12
CA SER A 31 9.43 6.47 -9.33
C SER A 31 10.21 6.00 -10.54
N LEU A 32 9.55 5.23 -11.39
CA LEU A 32 10.08 4.69 -12.65
C LEU A 32 9.02 4.90 -13.75
N THR A 33 9.44 4.83 -15.00
CA THR A 33 8.54 4.54 -16.11
C THR A 33 8.39 3.02 -16.26
N PRO A 34 7.33 2.51 -16.92
CA PRO A 34 7.18 1.07 -17.19
C PRO A 34 8.30 0.45 -18.03
N TYR A 35 9.12 1.28 -18.67
CA TYR A 35 10.22 0.86 -19.55
C TYR A 35 11.57 0.83 -18.83
N ASP A 36 11.67 1.44 -17.67
CA ASP A 36 12.91 1.48 -16.91
C ASP A 36 13.21 0.11 -16.28
N PRO A 37 14.50 -0.27 -16.19
CA PRO A 37 14.88 -1.46 -15.46
C PRO A 37 14.57 -1.31 -13.98
N VAL A 38 13.99 -2.35 -13.37
CA VAL A 38 13.65 -2.37 -11.94
C VAL A 38 14.91 -2.74 -11.13
N PRO A 39 15.36 -1.90 -10.17
CA PRO A 39 16.51 -2.20 -9.33
C PRO A 39 16.31 -3.46 -8.47
N MET A 40 17.39 -4.19 -8.18
CA MET A 40 17.34 -5.46 -7.44
C MET A 40 16.82 -5.33 -5.99
N GLU A 41 16.95 -4.14 -5.40
CA GLU A 41 16.48 -3.86 -4.04
C GLU A 41 14.95 -3.80 -3.97
N ILE A 42 14.28 -3.52 -5.09
CA ILE A 42 12.83 -3.43 -5.17
C ILE A 42 12.22 -4.81 -4.97
N LYS A 43 11.21 -4.86 -4.10
CA LYS A 43 10.47 -6.07 -3.75
C LYS A 43 9.07 -6.08 -4.35
N VAL A 44 8.52 -4.92 -4.67
CA VAL A 44 7.19 -4.75 -5.26
C VAL A 44 7.19 -3.57 -6.22
N VAL A 45 6.56 -3.75 -7.39
CA VAL A 45 6.27 -2.67 -8.34
C VAL A 45 4.77 -2.41 -8.37
N ILE A 46 4.36 -1.16 -8.29
CA ILE A 46 2.97 -0.73 -8.44
C ILE A 46 2.81 -0.03 -9.79
N THR A 47 1.80 -0.41 -10.56
CA THR A 47 1.56 0.06 -11.93
C THR A 47 0.06 0.05 -12.27
N THR A 48 -0.31 0.25 -13.54
CA THR A 48 -1.69 0.05 -14.02
C THR A 48 -1.85 -1.29 -14.74
N GLU A 49 -3.08 -1.81 -14.82
CA GLU A 49 -3.38 -3.05 -15.57
C GLU A 49 -2.88 -3.00 -17.03
N LYS A 50 -2.97 -1.83 -17.68
CA LYS A 50 -2.52 -1.64 -19.07
C LYS A 50 -1.00 -1.75 -19.22
N GLU A 51 -0.25 -1.35 -18.19
CA GLU A 51 1.22 -1.31 -18.18
C GLU A 51 1.84 -2.58 -17.56
N ARG A 52 1.04 -3.40 -16.86
CA ARG A 52 1.48 -4.66 -16.25
C ARG A 52 2.25 -5.61 -17.19
N PRO A 53 1.87 -5.80 -18.47
CA PRO A 53 2.54 -6.76 -19.34
C PRO A 53 3.99 -6.40 -19.69
N ILE A 54 4.34 -5.11 -19.65
CA ILE A 54 5.67 -4.63 -20.05
C ILE A 54 6.66 -4.57 -18.88
N ILE A 55 6.16 -4.64 -17.63
CA ILE A 55 7.01 -4.61 -16.43
C ILE A 55 7.62 -5.99 -16.17
N ARG A 56 8.96 -6.03 -16.17
CA ARG A 56 9.76 -7.22 -15.89
C ARG A 56 10.14 -7.31 -14.42
N HIS A 57 9.19 -7.71 -13.58
CA HIS A 57 9.43 -7.96 -12.16
C HIS A 57 8.51 -9.07 -11.65
N LYS A 58 8.96 -9.84 -10.64
CA LYS A 58 8.20 -11.00 -10.11
C LYS A 58 6.92 -10.56 -9.39
N ASN A 59 7.02 -9.53 -8.55
CA ASN A 59 5.92 -9.02 -7.74
C ASN A 59 5.47 -7.68 -8.30
N VAL A 60 4.33 -7.69 -9.00
CA VAL A 60 3.76 -6.47 -9.60
C VAL A 60 2.30 -6.39 -9.23
N LEU A 61 1.92 -5.26 -8.66
CA LEU A 61 0.56 -4.92 -8.26
C LEU A 61 0.01 -3.84 -9.19
N THR A 62 -1.27 -3.97 -9.53
CA THR A 62 -1.94 -3.11 -10.49
C THR A 62 -3.03 -2.31 -9.81
N LEU A 63 -3.10 -1.01 -10.10
CA LEU A 63 -4.23 -0.17 -9.73
C LEU A 63 -5.37 -0.42 -10.71
N ARG A 64 -6.50 -0.93 -10.21
CA ARG A 64 -7.74 -1.09 -10.98
C ARG A 64 -8.70 0.09 -10.73
N ASP A 65 -9.57 0.36 -11.69
CA ASP A 65 -10.45 1.54 -11.68
C ASP A 65 -11.41 1.61 -10.47
N CYS A 66 -11.72 0.47 -9.84
CA CYS A 66 -12.61 0.38 -8.67
C CYS A 66 -11.89 0.04 -7.36
N GLU A 67 -10.56 -0.04 -7.36
CA GLU A 67 -9.81 -0.55 -6.22
C GLU A 67 -9.40 0.56 -5.26
N ASN A 68 -9.51 0.29 -3.96
CA ASN A 68 -9.08 1.22 -2.94
C ASN A 68 -7.54 1.29 -2.92
N VAL A 69 -6.98 2.44 -3.24
CA VAL A 69 -5.52 2.69 -3.23
C VAL A 69 -4.90 2.30 -1.88
N GLN A 70 -5.60 2.51 -0.77
CA GLN A 70 -5.13 2.12 0.56
C GLN A 70 -4.91 0.61 0.69
N ALA A 71 -5.82 -0.19 0.14
CA ALA A 71 -5.71 -1.64 0.14
C ALA A 71 -4.54 -2.10 -0.75
N LEU A 72 -4.37 -1.46 -1.91
CA LEU A 72 -3.24 -1.70 -2.80
C LEU A 72 -1.89 -1.42 -2.12
N ILE A 73 -1.78 -0.28 -1.41
CA ILE A 73 -0.57 0.06 -0.65
C ILE A 73 -0.34 -0.93 0.51
N ASN A 74 -1.39 -1.35 1.22
CA ASN A 74 -1.28 -2.36 2.28
C ASN A 74 -0.73 -3.69 1.74
N GLN A 75 -1.25 -4.14 0.59
CA GLN A 75 -0.76 -5.34 -0.08
C GLN A 75 0.69 -5.20 -0.54
N ALA A 76 1.08 -4.02 -1.05
CA ALA A 76 2.45 -3.73 -1.44
C ALA A 76 3.41 -3.80 -0.24
N LEU A 77 3.01 -3.25 0.92
CA LEU A 77 3.80 -3.32 2.15
C LEU A 77 3.97 -4.77 2.63
N GLN A 78 2.89 -5.54 2.67
CA GLN A 78 2.93 -6.95 3.06
C GLN A 78 3.89 -7.76 2.17
N GLN A 79 3.78 -7.61 0.84
CA GLN A 79 4.68 -8.28 -0.10
C GLN A 79 6.13 -7.79 -0.01
N ALA A 80 6.36 -6.50 0.27
CA ALA A 80 7.70 -5.95 0.48
C ALA A 80 8.39 -6.48 1.75
N GLU A 81 7.62 -6.99 2.71
CA GLU A 81 8.08 -7.70 3.89
C GLU A 81 8.31 -9.20 3.65
N GLY A 82 7.97 -9.72 2.46
CA GLY A 82 8.10 -11.13 2.12
C GLY A 82 7.00 -12.01 2.72
N LYS A 83 5.89 -11.41 3.17
CA LYS A 83 4.75 -12.13 3.75
C LYS A 83 3.71 -12.45 2.68
N SER A 84 3.12 -13.65 2.75
CA SER A 84 1.99 -14.07 1.91
C SER A 84 0.62 -13.75 2.51
N GLY A 85 0.60 -13.31 3.77
CA GLY A 85 -0.58 -13.01 4.56
C GLY A 85 -0.16 -12.44 5.91
N TYR A 86 -1.12 -12.03 6.71
CA TYR A 86 -0.91 -11.76 8.13
C TYR A 86 -1.31 -13.00 8.91
N GLU A 87 -0.49 -13.40 9.87
CA GLU A 87 -0.78 -14.54 10.76
C GLU A 87 -1.72 -14.11 11.89
N GLU A 88 -1.56 -12.87 12.36
CA GLU A 88 -2.37 -12.29 13.43
C GLU A 88 -2.85 -10.88 13.05
N ILE A 89 -4.14 -10.63 13.31
CA ILE A 89 -4.72 -9.29 13.29
C ILE A 89 -5.23 -8.99 14.70
N VAL A 90 -4.73 -7.91 15.29
CA VAL A 90 -5.19 -7.40 16.59
C VAL A 90 -5.91 -6.07 16.37
N ILE A 91 -7.14 -5.97 16.85
CA ILE A 91 -7.93 -4.75 16.81
C ILE A 91 -8.05 -4.22 18.24
N GLY A 92 -7.30 -3.16 18.53
CA GLY A 92 -7.42 -2.42 19.78
C GLY A 92 -8.54 -1.39 19.67
N VAL A 93 -9.45 -1.40 20.65
CA VAL A 93 -10.58 -0.48 20.75
C VAL A 93 -10.48 0.24 22.09
N ASP A 94 -10.42 1.57 22.05
CA ASP A 94 -10.45 2.44 23.22
C ASP A 94 -11.82 3.14 23.31
N PRO A 95 -12.70 2.76 24.26
CA PRO A 95 -14.10 3.16 24.30
C PRO A 95 -14.37 4.55 24.91
N GLY A 96 -13.46 5.52 24.69
CA GLY A 96 -13.64 6.91 25.15
C GLY A 96 -14.85 7.63 24.53
N GLU A 97 -14.99 8.93 24.84
CA GLU A 97 -16.04 9.79 24.25
C GLU A 97 -16.06 9.73 22.71
N VAL A 98 -14.87 9.63 22.12
CA VAL A 98 -14.65 9.25 20.73
C VAL A 98 -13.93 7.91 20.72
N LEU A 99 -14.43 6.94 19.96
CA LEU A 99 -13.87 5.60 19.92
C LEU A 99 -12.51 5.63 19.22
N GLY A 100 -11.44 5.29 19.94
CA GLY A 100 -10.12 5.09 19.36
C GLY A 100 -10.00 3.68 18.76
N LEU A 101 -9.44 3.59 17.56
CA LEU A 101 -9.18 2.32 16.87
C LEU A 101 -7.70 2.21 16.48
N ALA A 102 -7.08 1.08 16.81
CA ALA A 102 -5.78 0.68 16.29
C ALA A 102 -5.86 -0.74 15.72
N VAL A 103 -5.46 -0.91 14.46
CA VAL A 103 -5.37 -2.22 13.81
C VAL A 103 -3.91 -2.55 13.63
N LEU A 104 -3.49 -3.66 14.23
CA LEU A 104 -2.16 -4.22 14.10
C LEU A 104 -2.23 -5.52 13.29
N ALA A 105 -1.22 -5.73 12.47
CA ALA A 105 -1.01 -6.96 11.74
C ALA A 105 0.40 -7.48 12.03
N ASP A 106 0.50 -8.68 12.60
CA ASP A 106 1.73 -9.28 13.12
C ASP A 106 2.55 -8.29 13.98
N GLY A 107 1.89 -7.64 14.93
CA GLY A 107 2.49 -6.66 15.84
C GLY A 107 2.83 -5.29 15.22
N LYS A 108 2.56 -5.05 13.93
CA LYS A 108 2.77 -3.75 13.28
C LYS A 108 1.47 -3.00 13.08
N ILE A 109 1.46 -1.71 13.41
CA ILE A 109 0.30 -0.84 13.18
C ILE A 109 0.09 -0.64 11.68
N ILE A 110 -1.07 -1.06 11.16
CA ILE A 110 -1.46 -0.90 9.75
C ILE A 110 -2.56 0.13 9.55
N LYS A 111 -3.33 0.45 10.61
CA LYS A 111 -4.35 1.51 10.60
C LYS A 111 -4.57 2.04 12.00
N THR A 112 -4.77 3.35 12.11
CA THR A 112 -5.28 4.02 13.30
C THR A 112 -6.40 4.96 12.91
N GLY A 113 -7.33 5.23 13.81
CA GLY A 113 -8.38 6.19 13.55
C GLY A 113 -9.26 6.44 14.75
N ASN A 114 -10.09 7.45 14.62
CA ASN A 114 -11.17 7.75 15.53
C ASN A 114 -12.48 7.42 14.81
N CYS A 115 -13.38 6.72 15.47
CA CYS A 115 -14.73 6.49 14.99
C CYS A 115 -15.69 7.39 15.79
N PHE A 116 -16.33 8.32 15.10
CA PHE A 116 -17.27 9.27 15.71
C PHE A 116 -18.70 8.72 15.76
N SER A 117 -18.94 7.58 15.11
CA SER A 117 -20.21 6.87 15.17
C SER A 117 -20.02 5.36 14.96
N ILE A 118 -20.98 4.56 15.42
CA ILE A 118 -21.02 3.11 15.22
C ILE A 118 -20.99 2.73 13.72
N LYS A 119 -21.46 3.63 12.84
CA LYS A 119 -21.41 3.39 11.38
C LYS A 119 -19.99 3.40 10.82
N GLU A 120 -19.05 4.06 11.49
CA GLU A 120 -17.65 4.15 11.07
C GLU A 120 -16.80 2.96 11.55
N THR A 121 -17.37 2.09 12.38
CA THR A 121 -16.75 0.85 12.86
C THR A 121 -16.96 -0.36 11.95
N VAL A 122 -17.73 -0.22 10.85
CA VAL A 122 -18.10 -1.31 9.91
C VAL A 122 -17.35 -1.18 8.59
#